data_AF-A0A5A7RQZ7-F1
#
_entry.id   AF-A0A5A7RQZ7-F1
#
_cell.length_a   1.000
_cell.length_b   1.000
_cell.length_c   1.000
_cell.angle_alpha   90.00
_cell.angle_beta   90.00
_cell.angle_gamma   90.00
#
_symmetry.space_group_name_H-M   'P 1'
#
loop_
_entity.id
_entity.type
_entity.pdbx_description
1 polymer ?
#
loop_
_entity_poly.entity_id
_entity_poly.type
_entity_poly.pdbx_seq_one_letter_code
_entity_poly.pdbx_strand_id
1 'polypeptide(L)'
;MFAVILLVLDIVISGFVIMNMKNGMNAGEAEAAGTGGNILYVGGSGPNNYTKIQGAINAASNGDTIFVYSGTYYENVVIDKSIHLVGEDRNTTIIDGNHAGDVVNITADRVTMEGFTIRNGDGWPYAGVKIYHGNDNSIYN
;
A
#
# COMPACT_ATOMS: atom_id res chain seq x y z
N MET A 1 -27.73 -15.57 62.08
CA MET A 1 -26.44 -15.91 62.73
C MET A 1 -25.40 -16.03 61.60
N PHE A 2 -24.34 -15.22 61.69
CA PHE A 2 -23.07 -15.12 60.94
C PHE A 2 -22.62 -16.33 60.07
N ALA A 3 -21.81 -16.23 59.00
CA ALA A 3 -21.13 -15.14 58.28
C ALA A 3 -20.56 -15.67 56.94
N VAL A 4 -20.47 -14.75 55.96
CA VAL A 4 -19.48 -14.56 54.87
C VAL A 4 -18.33 -15.56 54.77
N ILE A 5 -18.15 -16.20 53.59
CA ILE A 5 -16.86 -16.26 52.88
C ILE A 5 -17.13 -15.95 51.40
N LEU A 6 -16.46 -14.89 50.94
CA LEU A 6 -16.36 -14.39 49.58
C LEU A 6 -15.24 -15.15 48.86
N LEU A 7 -15.49 -15.75 47.69
CA LEU A 7 -14.45 -15.96 46.68
C LEU A 7 -15.01 -15.57 45.31
N VAL A 8 -14.36 -14.57 44.74
CA VAL A 8 -14.56 -13.91 43.45
C VAL A 8 -14.06 -14.83 42.32
N LEU A 9 -14.49 -14.58 41.07
CA LEU A 9 -14.18 -15.26 39.79
C LEU A 9 -15.26 -16.30 39.44
N ASP A 10 -16.30 -15.93 38.69
CA ASP A 10 -16.27 -16.09 37.23
C ASP A 10 -17.10 -15.02 36.48
N ILE A 11 -16.75 -13.74 36.67
CA ILE A 11 -17.26 -12.64 35.80
C ILE A 11 -16.59 -12.62 34.42
N VAL A 12 -15.82 -13.64 34.07
CA VAL A 12 -15.10 -13.66 32.79
C VAL A 12 -15.58 -14.82 31.93
N ILE A 13 -16.83 -14.77 31.46
CA ILE A 13 -17.26 -15.55 30.27
C ILE A 13 -17.48 -14.62 29.06
N SER A 14 -17.35 -13.30 29.23
CA SER A 14 -17.32 -12.34 28.12
C SER A 14 -15.94 -11.72 27.85
N GLY A 15 -14.87 -12.26 28.45
CA GLY A 15 -13.52 -11.68 28.31
C GLY A 15 -12.34 -12.64 28.54
N PHE A 16 -12.58 -13.94 28.76
CA PHE A 16 -11.53 -14.88 29.22
C PHE A 16 -10.75 -15.51 28.06
N VAL A 17 -10.91 -14.97 26.86
CA VAL A 17 -9.95 -15.15 25.76
C VAL A 17 -8.86 -14.06 25.81
N ILE A 18 -8.96 -13.04 26.66
CA ILE A 18 -7.94 -12.00 26.78
C ILE A 18 -7.70 -11.69 28.26
N MET A 19 -6.76 -12.40 28.90
CA MET A 19 -5.76 -11.84 29.83
C MET A 19 -5.03 -12.97 30.58
N ASN A 20 -3.92 -13.46 29.99
CA ASN A 20 -2.74 -13.96 30.73
C ASN A 20 -1.52 -14.19 29.78
N MET A 21 -1.19 -13.20 28.96
CA MET A 21 0.14 -13.07 28.34
C MET A 21 0.64 -11.62 28.40
N LYS A 22 0.57 -10.98 29.58
CA LYS A 22 1.20 -9.67 29.82
C LYS A 22 2.09 -9.71 31.06
N ASN A 23 3.09 -10.58 31.02
CA ASN A 23 4.30 -10.48 31.84
C ASN A 23 5.46 -11.08 31.04
N GLY A 24 6.20 -10.23 30.33
CA GLY A 24 7.52 -10.58 29.81
C GLY A 24 7.74 -10.56 28.29
N MET A 25 6.84 -10.01 27.47
CA MET A 25 7.17 -9.66 26.09
C MET A 25 6.76 -8.21 25.84
N ASN A 26 7.75 -7.34 25.66
CA ASN A 26 7.53 -6.18 24.81
C ASN A 26 7.06 -6.74 23.47
N ALA A 27 5.79 -6.56 23.13
CA ALA A 27 5.37 -6.66 21.74
C ALA A 27 5.93 -5.44 21.01
N GLY A 28 7.26 -5.38 20.89
CA GLY A 28 7.83 -4.91 19.65
C GLY A 28 7.25 -5.83 18.59
N GLU A 29 6.57 -5.24 17.62
CA GLU A 29 6.06 -5.94 16.45
C GLU A 29 7.18 -6.84 15.94
N ALA A 30 7.00 -8.14 16.14
CA ALA A 30 7.82 -9.14 15.50
C ALA A 30 7.41 -9.12 14.03
N GLU A 31 7.91 -8.13 13.29
CA GLU A 31 7.89 -8.16 11.84
C GLU A 31 8.80 -9.32 11.45
N ALA A 32 8.15 -10.43 11.10
CA ALA A 32 8.80 -11.60 10.55
C ALA A 32 9.76 -11.13 9.46
N ALA A 33 10.97 -11.69 9.45
CA ALA A 33 11.93 -11.49 8.37
C ALA A 33 11.35 -12.08 7.06
N GLY A 34 10.45 -11.33 6.43
CA GLY A 34 9.91 -11.57 5.11
C GLY A 34 10.88 -10.98 4.12
N THR A 35 11.60 -11.83 3.40
CA THR A 35 12.43 -11.44 2.26
C THR A 35 11.59 -11.06 1.02
N GLY A 36 10.33 -10.66 1.21
CA GLY A 36 9.44 -10.10 0.20
C GLY A 36 8.86 -8.81 0.77
N GLY A 37 8.87 -7.73 -0.01
CA GLY A 37 8.41 -6.43 0.46
C GLY A 37 6.94 -6.43 0.88
N ASN A 38 6.57 -5.41 1.63
CA ASN A 38 5.22 -5.24 2.15
C ASN A 38 4.24 -4.90 1.01
N ILE A 39 2.95 -5.16 1.23
CA ILE A 39 1.88 -4.73 0.31
C ILE A 39 1.18 -3.51 0.89
N LEU A 40 1.19 -2.41 0.15
CA LEU A 40 0.44 -1.19 0.44
C LEU A 40 -0.77 -1.12 -0.51
N TYR A 41 -1.95 -0.83 0.03
CA TYR A 41 -3.22 -0.86 -0.70
C TYR A 41 -3.76 0.54 -0.98
N VAL A 42 -4.25 0.79 -2.21
CA VAL A 42 -4.76 2.10 -2.64
C VAL A 42 -6.19 1.99 -3.16
N GLY A 43 -7.11 2.80 -2.63
CA GLY A 43 -8.50 2.92 -3.11
C GLY A 43 -9.49 1.86 -2.59
N GLY A 44 -9.03 0.86 -1.82
CA GLY A 44 -9.89 -0.14 -1.21
C GLY A 44 -10.55 0.33 0.10
N SER A 45 -11.49 -0.45 0.63
CA SER A 45 -12.07 -0.26 1.96
C SER A 45 -11.28 -1.04 3.02
N GLY A 46 -10.75 -0.37 4.04
CA GLY A 46 -10.00 -1.03 5.11
C GLY A 46 -9.11 -0.08 5.89
N PRO A 47 -8.66 -0.47 7.11
CA PRO A 47 -7.67 0.31 7.84
C PRO A 47 -6.36 0.39 7.05
N ASN A 48 -5.66 1.53 7.14
CA ASN A 48 -4.37 1.79 6.50
C ASN A 48 -4.35 1.79 4.96
N ASN A 49 -5.52 1.82 4.30
CA ASN A 49 -5.59 2.04 2.86
C ASN A 49 -5.27 3.49 2.51
N TYR A 50 -4.46 3.68 1.47
CA TYR A 50 -4.20 4.99 0.89
C TYR A 50 -5.33 5.37 -0.04
N THR A 51 -5.64 6.67 -0.11
CA THR A 51 -6.58 7.22 -1.11
C THR A 51 -5.88 7.67 -2.39
N LYS A 52 -4.55 7.78 -2.35
CA LYS A 52 -3.70 8.30 -3.44
C LYS A 52 -2.56 7.35 -3.71
N ILE A 53 -2.25 7.14 -5.00
CA ILE A 53 -1.13 6.30 -5.45
C ILE A 53 0.19 6.89 -4.97
N GLN A 54 0.38 8.21 -5.12
CA GLN A 54 1.61 8.87 -4.66
C GLN A 54 1.79 8.74 -3.14
N GLY A 55 0.69 8.73 -2.37
CA GLY A 55 0.74 8.53 -0.92
C GLY A 55 1.33 7.18 -0.54
N ALA A 56 0.92 6.11 -1.24
CA ALA A 56 1.49 4.78 -1.03
C ALA A 56 2.95 4.70 -1.48
N ILE A 57 3.31 5.31 -2.62
CA ILE A 57 4.71 5.36 -3.08
C ILE A 57 5.60 6.05 -2.06
N ASN A 58 5.15 7.18 -1.51
CA ASN A 58 5.90 7.92 -0.51
C ASN A 58 6.16 7.09 0.76
N ALA A 59 5.21 6.23 1.15
CA ALA A 59 5.33 5.36 2.32
C ALA A 59 6.05 4.03 2.06
N ALA A 60 6.10 3.58 0.81
CA ALA A 60 6.74 2.32 0.43
C ALA A 60 8.25 2.35 0.69
N SER A 61 8.81 1.17 0.92
CA SER A 61 10.24 0.87 0.88
C SER A 61 10.60 0.16 -0.43
N ASN A 62 11.89 0.11 -0.74
CA ASN A 62 12.37 -0.69 -1.88
C ASN A 62 12.00 -2.17 -1.68
N GLY A 63 11.46 -2.79 -2.72
CA GLY A 63 10.95 -4.15 -2.75
C GLY A 63 9.46 -4.28 -2.46
N ASP A 64 8.78 -3.21 -2.00
CA ASP A 64 7.36 -3.24 -1.69
C ASP A 64 6.49 -3.35 -2.95
N THR A 65 5.28 -3.86 -2.74
CA THR A 65 4.21 -3.86 -3.73
C THR A 65 3.16 -2.83 -3.35
N ILE A 66 2.72 -2.06 -4.33
CA ILE A 66 1.58 -1.15 -4.22
C ILE A 66 0.45 -1.74 -5.06
N PHE A 67 -0.58 -2.23 -4.39
CA PHE A 67 -1.78 -2.75 -5.03
C PHE A 67 -2.85 -1.66 -5.11
N VAL A 68 -3.33 -1.39 -6.32
CA VAL A 68 -4.28 -0.31 -6.61
C VAL A 68 -5.59 -0.92 -7.09
N TYR A 69 -6.64 -0.77 -6.28
CA TYR A 69 -7.99 -1.21 -6.62
C TYR A 69 -8.54 -0.44 -7.84
N SER A 70 -9.58 -0.98 -8.47
CA SER A 70 -10.28 -0.32 -9.57
C SER A 70 -10.75 1.08 -9.19
N GLY A 71 -10.51 2.04 -10.08
CA GLY A 71 -10.81 3.45 -9.84
C GLY A 71 -10.12 4.36 -10.84
N THR A 72 -10.54 5.63 -10.88
CA THR A 72 -9.82 6.67 -11.62
C THR A 72 -9.06 7.56 -10.62
N TYR A 73 -7.75 7.59 -10.78
CA TYR A 73 -6.82 8.34 -9.95
C TYR A 73 -6.32 9.55 -10.74
N TYR A 74 -6.83 10.73 -10.39
CA TYR A 74 -6.42 12.00 -10.99
C TYR A 74 -5.11 12.48 -10.37
N GLU A 75 -3.99 11.95 -10.85
CA GLU A 75 -2.66 12.14 -10.27
C GLU A 75 -1.59 12.17 -11.36
N ASN A 76 -0.51 12.91 -11.08
CA ASN A 76 0.78 12.80 -11.76
C ASN A 76 1.74 12.12 -10.79
N VAL A 77 2.13 10.89 -11.10
CA VAL A 77 2.82 9.99 -10.17
C VAL A 77 4.31 9.96 -10.46
N VAL A 78 5.13 10.08 -9.42
CA VAL A 78 6.59 9.89 -9.47
C VAL A 78 6.95 8.62 -8.73
N ILE A 79 7.61 7.69 -9.43
CA ILE A 79 8.11 6.43 -8.88
C ILE A 79 9.63 6.54 -8.73
N ASP A 80 10.07 6.81 -7.50
CA ASP A 80 11.47 7.06 -7.12
C ASP A 80 12.09 5.93 -6.27
N LYS A 81 11.39 4.79 -6.18
CA LYS A 81 11.80 3.59 -5.44
C LYS A 81 11.65 2.35 -6.30
N SER A 82 12.47 1.33 -6.02
CA SER A 82 12.35 0.03 -6.68
C SER A 82 11.15 -0.71 -6.10
N ILE A 83 9.98 -0.60 -6.73
CA ILE A 83 8.71 -1.18 -6.27
C ILE A 83 7.98 -1.92 -7.38
N HIS A 84 6.97 -2.70 -6.97
CA HIS A 84 5.97 -3.27 -7.87
C HIS A 84 4.68 -2.46 -7.76
N LEU A 85 4.29 -1.75 -8.82
CA LEU A 85 3.02 -1.02 -8.89
C LEU A 85 2.02 -1.86 -9.71
N VAL A 86 0.97 -2.36 -9.05
CA VAL A 86 0.04 -3.34 -9.61
C VAL A 86 -1.38 -2.81 -9.54
N GLY A 87 -2.03 -2.64 -10.69
CA GLY A 87 -3.44 -2.31 -10.78
C GLY A 87 -4.31 -3.58 -10.82
N GLU A 88 -5.48 -3.52 -10.18
CA GLU A 88 -6.43 -4.64 -10.09
C GLU A 88 -6.89 -5.15 -11.47
N ASP A 89 -7.19 -4.26 -12.40
CA ASP A 89 -7.53 -4.59 -13.80
C ASP A 89 -7.21 -3.41 -14.71
N ARG A 90 -6.48 -3.65 -15.81
CA ARG A 90 -6.08 -2.62 -16.79
C ARG A 90 -7.25 -1.78 -17.33
N ASN A 91 -8.46 -2.32 -17.39
CA ASN A 91 -9.62 -1.65 -17.94
C ASN A 91 -10.30 -0.71 -16.94
N THR A 92 -10.09 -0.92 -15.64
CA THR A 92 -10.82 -0.21 -14.56
C THR A 92 -9.91 0.52 -13.60
N THR A 93 -8.62 0.22 -13.55
CA THR A 93 -7.61 0.95 -12.79
C THR A 93 -6.92 1.97 -13.69
N ILE A 94 -7.29 3.25 -13.54
CA ILE A 94 -6.92 4.33 -14.45
C ILE A 94 -6.08 5.37 -13.70
N ILE A 95 -4.89 5.67 -14.20
CA ILE A 95 -4.14 6.87 -13.81
C ILE A 95 -4.40 7.94 -14.87
N ASP A 96 -5.00 9.05 -14.45
CA ASP A 96 -5.45 10.15 -15.31
C ASP A 96 -4.66 11.40 -14.96
N GLY A 97 -3.77 11.84 -15.86
CA GLY A 97 -2.92 13.01 -15.64
C GLY A 97 -3.68 14.35 -15.73
N ASN A 98 -4.98 14.32 -16.03
CA ASN A 98 -5.83 15.51 -16.10
C ASN A 98 -5.26 16.62 -17.01
N HIS A 99 -4.62 16.24 -18.11
CA HIS A 99 -3.98 17.13 -19.09
C HIS A 99 -2.89 18.02 -18.49
N ALA A 100 -2.18 17.52 -17.48
CA ALA A 100 -1.04 18.20 -16.88
C ALA A 100 0.12 17.20 -16.74
N GLY A 101 1.34 17.64 -17.02
CA GLY A 101 2.56 16.91 -16.68
C GLY A 101 2.69 15.49 -17.25
N ASP A 102 3.72 14.78 -16.78
CA ASP A 102 3.84 13.33 -17.01
C ASP A 102 2.81 12.60 -16.16
N VAL A 103 2.05 11.67 -16.72
CA VAL A 103 1.08 10.90 -15.92
C VAL A 103 1.84 9.99 -14.95
N VAL A 104 2.87 9.30 -15.45
CA VAL A 104 3.81 8.50 -14.64
C VAL A 104 5.23 8.88 -15.02
N ASN A 105 6.03 9.26 -14.03
CA ASN A 105 7.46 9.54 -14.15
C ASN A 105 8.27 8.58 -13.29
N ILE A 106 9.01 7.67 -13.92
CA ILE A 106 9.87 6.68 -13.26
C ILE A 106 11.29 7.20 -13.23
N THR A 107 11.83 7.40 -12.03
CA THR A 107 13.21 7.87 -11.80
C THR A 107 14.06 6.86 -11.03
N ALA A 108 13.54 5.66 -10.78
CA ALA A 108 14.24 4.57 -10.12
C ALA A 108 14.56 3.41 -11.07
N ASP A 109 15.46 2.54 -10.60
CA ASP A 109 15.74 1.26 -11.22
C ASP A 109 14.79 0.18 -10.71
N ARG A 110 14.62 -0.89 -11.49
CA ARG A 110 13.92 -2.12 -11.09
C ARG A 110 12.47 -1.90 -10.65
N VAL A 111 11.80 -0.94 -11.28
CA VAL A 111 10.36 -0.72 -11.16
C VAL A 111 9.63 -1.70 -12.05
N THR A 112 8.59 -2.32 -11.50
CA THR A 112 7.61 -3.07 -12.26
C THR A 112 6.27 -2.36 -12.22
N MET A 113 5.62 -2.18 -13.37
CA MET A 113 4.29 -1.57 -13.46
C MET A 113 3.37 -2.41 -14.35
N GLU A 114 2.18 -2.74 -13.85
CA GLU A 114 1.20 -3.57 -14.57
C GLU A 114 -0.26 -3.27 -14.20
N GLY A 115 -1.20 -3.57 -15.10
CA GLY A 115 -2.64 -3.52 -14.79
C GLY A 115 -3.24 -2.11 -14.78
N PHE A 116 -2.71 -1.17 -15.57
CA PHE A 116 -3.20 0.20 -15.62
C PHE A 116 -3.56 0.66 -17.04
N THR A 117 -4.65 1.42 -17.13
CA THR A 117 -4.82 2.41 -18.20
C THR A 117 -4.16 3.72 -17.77
N ILE A 118 -3.29 4.27 -18.62
CA ILE A 118 -2.62 5.56 -18.39
C ILE A 118 -3.08 6.53 -19.47
N ARG A 119 -3.66 7.68 -19.08
CA ARG A 119 -4.24 8.62 -20.04
C ARG A 119 -4.15 10.08 -19.61
N ASN A 120 -4.44 10.95 -20.58
CA ASN A 120 -4.54 12.42 -20.40
C ASN A 120 -3.27 13.04 -19.79
N GLY A 121 -2.09 12.63 -20.26
CA GLY A 121 -0.88 13.43 -20.07
C GLY A 121 -0.97 14.73 -20.87
N ASP A 122 -0.18 15.72 -20.49
CA ASP A 122 -0.05 16.95 -21.29
C ASP A 122 0.88 16.72 -22.49
N GLY A 123 0.78 17.54 -23.53
CA GLY A 123 1.59 17.40 -24.74
C GLY A 123 3.10 17.53 -24.48
N TRP A 124 3.91 17.49 -25.54
CA TRP A 124 5.36 17.65 -25.40
C TRP A 124 5.70 18.89 -24.56
N PRO A 125 6.53 18.79 -23.50
CA PRO A 125 7.53 17.74 -23.24
C PRO A 125 7.08 16.57 -22.33
N TYR A 126 5.79 16.44 -22.06
CA TYR A 126 5.27 15.44 -21.15
C TYR A 126 4.82 14.15 -21.86
N ALA A 127 4.70 13.07 -21.10
CA ALA A 127 4.38 11.73 -21.59
C ALA A 127 3.34 11.03 -20.72
N GLY A 128 2.70 9.99 -21.28
CA GLY A 128 1.92 9.04 -20.48
C GLY A 128 2.82 8.34 -19.46
N VAL A 129 3.91 7.72 -19.95
CA VAL A 129 4.96 7.14 -19.09
C VAL A 129 6.31 7.67 -19.53
N LYS A 130 7.00 8.35 -18.61
CA LYS A 130 8.39 8.80 -18.77
C LYS A 130 9.29 7.96 -17.88
N ILE A 131 10.37 7.44 -18.45
CA ILE A 131 11.47 6.82 -17.68
C ILE A 131 12.66 7.73 -17.82
N TYR A 132 13.13 8.31 -16.72
CA TYR A 132 14.25 9.24 -16.69
C TYR A 132 15.36 8.70 -15.79
N HIS A 133 16.48 8.33 -16.41
CA HIS A 133 17.67 7.76 -15.75
C HIS A 133 17.45 6.42 -15.00
N GLY A 134 16.41 5.64 -15.32
CA GLY A 134 16.14 4.34 -14.72
C GLY A 134 16.55 3.14 -15.59
N ASN A 135 17.04 2.08 -14.95
CA ASN A 135 17.51 0.83 -15.54
C ASN A 135 16.63 -0.36 -15.08
N ASP A 136 16.61 -1.42 -15.89
CA ASP A 136 15.91 -2.68 -15.56
C ASP A 136 14.42 -2.53 -15.20
N ASN A 137 13.76 -1.53 -15.77
CA ASN A 137 12.34 -1.27 -15.55
C ASN A 137 11.47 -2.11 -16.50
N SER A 138 10.40 -2.70 -15.97
CA SER A 138 9.45 -3.53 -16.72
C SER A 138 8.06 -2.92 -16.66
N ILE A 139 7.49 -2.60 -17.82
CA ILE A 139 6.14 -2.02 -17.93
C ILE A 139 5.35 -2.90 -18.88
N TYR A 140 4.23 -3.42 -18.41
CA TYR A 140 3.33 -4.25 -19.19
C TYR A 140 1.87 -3.88 -18.92
N ASN A 141 1.01 -4.18 -19.88
CA ASN A 141 -0.41 -3.87 -19.87
C ASN A 141 -1.20 -5.14 -20.16
#